data_AF-A0A812LEE9-F1
#
_entry.id   AF-A0A812LEE9-F1
#
_cell.length_a   1.000
_cell.length_b   1.000
_cell.length_c   1.000
_cell.angle_alpha   90.00
_cell.angle_beta   90.00
_cell.angle_gamma   90.00
#
_symmetry.space_group_name_H-M   'P 1'
#
loop_
_entity.id
_entity.type
_entity.pdbx_description
1 polymer ?
#
loop_
_entity_poly.entity_id
_entity_poly.type
_entity_poly.pdbx_seq_one_letter_code
_entity_poly.pdbx_strand_id
1 'polypeptide(L)'
;MHSAGSLLASRVRQWQIARVCLKSCAPHQGWSGSAKALAHGILRAAAIEPRPPVTGVDSFNAIDAGKVTEVRHKNQQLRASLKTLPWPKLRRFQAHGRVYDLPLRASSERSAAPIVATECRLRFLAGFFDGDGSVGCASGLSGCYLRVAQSFDQAAILMLLRDTFGGSIRLHRQGVGLQKPVLGWSLCGQSARRAALLLAPRSITKQKQLVLAAQWPDTKSERESSKAELRDLKNYESAVAGPCSWEYCAGFFDAEGYIRQAHAGASLTLQIDQKHPQVLMCLRKLFCETSGVSTTLTVTEDCNRLRVYGLPGCKRILQQMLHAGLLCKAKQAELALSLTPGSAAQVSTQLEHLTGNQAFGKRLDLAGQGRATRIRSLAQQIRRMMKRDRLPEAEVMLRNLDVLRLEHDLLKALHENEELVRYGSYIRHLHNTGWEGP
;
A
#
# COMPACT_ATOMS: atom_id res chain seq x y z
N MET A 1 35.68 56.44 15.12
CA MET A 1 34.38 56.62 14.43
C MET A 1 34.16 55.43 13.52
N HIS A 2 33.53 54.37 14.05
CA HIS A 2 33.17 53.15 13.35
C HIS A 2 31.68 52.97 13.50
N SER A 3 30.92 52.86 12.40
CA SER A 3 29.52 52.47 12.49
C SER A 3 28.98 51.86 11.19
N ALA A 4 28.27 50.76 11.40
CA ALA A 4 27.10 50.28 10.65
C ALA A 4 27.30 49.81 9.20
N GLY A 5 27.73 48.55 9.06
CA GLY A 5 27.65 47.83 7.79
C GLY A 5 27.77 46.31 7.91
N SER A 6 27.13 45.66 8.88
CA SER A 6 27.17 44.18 8.99
C SER A 6 26.08 43.57 9.89
N LEU A 7 24.79 43.79 9.61
CA LEU A 7 23.71 43.16 10.40
C LEU A 7 22.56 42.52 9.60
N LEU A 8 22.66 42.38 8.27
CA LEU A 8 21.62 41.73 7.46
C LEU A 8 22.04 40.44 6.74
N ALA A 9 23.32 40.04 6.80
CA ALA A 9 23.82 38.81 6.18
C ALA A 9 23.83 37.57 7.10
N SER A 10 23.49 37.71 8.39
CA SER A 10 23.65 36.66 9.40
C SER A 10 22.44 35.73 9.62
N ARG A 11 21.32 35.89 8.89
CA ARG A 11 20.09 35.10 9.13
C ARG A 11 19.74 34.03 8.08
N VAL A 12 20.63 33.74 7.12
CA VAL A 12 20.36 32.76 6.04
C VAL A 12 21.20 31.48 6.11
N ARG A 13 22.08 31.29 7.10
CA ARG A 13 22.87 30.05 7.24
C ARG A 13 22.95 29.55 8.68
N GLN A 14 21.89 28.90 9.17
CA GLN A 14 21.98 28.02 10.34
C GLN A 14 20.77 27.10 10.44
N TRP A 15 20.71 26.10 9.55
CA TRP A 15 19.92 24.89 9.74
C TRP A 15 20.78 23.68 9.31
N GLN A 16 21.81 23.39 10.11
CA GLN A 16 22.42 22.07 10.17
C GLN A 16 22.23 21.56 11.60
N ILE A 17 21.17 20.79 11.80
CA ILE A 17 20.95 20.05 13.05
C ILE A 17 21.73 18.75 12.92
N ALA A 18 22.75 18.61 13.76
CA ALA A 18 23.37 17.34 14.08
C ALA A 18 22.31 16.40 14.67
N ARG A 19 22.08 15.26 14.02
CA ARG A 19 21.39 14.11 14.63
C ARG A 19 22.40 12.97 14.77
N VAL A 20 23.01 12.90 15.95
CA VAL A 20 23.54 11.64 16.47
C VAL A 20 22.35 10.88 17.06
N CYS A 21 21.93 9.81 16.41
CA CYS A 21 21.03 8.82 17.00
C CYS A 21 21.77 7.49 17.10
N LEU A 22 22.25 7.17 18.30
CA LEU A 22 22.44 5.79 18.74
C LEU A 22 21.06 5.10 18.73
N LYS A 23 20.89 4.05 17.92
CA LYS A 23 19.75 3.14 18.05
C LYS A 23 20.21 1.69 18.02
N SER A 24 19.89 1.03 19.12
CA SER A 24 19.98 -0.40 19.38
C SER A 24 19.33 -1.25 18.28
N CYS A 25 20.03 -2.31 17.89
CA CYS A 25 19.55 -3.37 17.03
C CYS A 25 18.49 -4.23 17.76
N ALA A 26 17.27 -4.27 17.22
CA ALA A 26 16.31 -5.35 17.46
C ALA A 26 15.66 -5.74 16.11
N PRO A 27 15.42 -7.03 15.83
CA PRO A 27 15.05 -7.49 14.50
C PRO A 27 13.57 -7.16 14.21
N HIS A 28 13.33 -6.23 13.29
CA HIS A 28 12.01 -5.95 12.74
C HIS A 28 11.58 -7.04 11.75
N GLN A 29 10.49 -7.74 12.06
CA GLN A 29 9.76 -8.56 11.07
C GLN A 29 9.12 -7.63 10.03
N GLY A 30 9.46 -7.86 8.75
CA GLY A 30 8.98 -7.09 7.62
C GLY A 30 7.45 -7.09 7.50
N TRP A 31 6.89 -5.89 7.39
CA TRP A 31 5.48 -5.65 7.08
C TRP A 31 5.38 -5.11 5.64
N SER A 32 4.93 -5.94 4.70
CA SER A 32 4.43 -5.47 3.39
C SER A 32 2.97 -5.05 3.52
N GLY A 33 2.62 -3.93 2.89
CA GLY A 33 1.32 -3.27 3.02
C GLY A 33 0.39 -3.61 1.87
N SER A 34 -0.77 -4.21 2.17
CA SER A 34 -1.81 -4.51 1.18
C SER A 34 -3.01 -3.52 1.26
N ALA A 35 -3.57 -3.21 0.10
CA ALA A 35 -4.65 -2.23 -0.16
C ALA A 35 -5.85 -2.90 -0.87
N LYS A 36 -7.05 -2.32 -0.70
CA LYS A 36 -8.36 -2.99 -0.67
C LYS A 36 -9.22 -2.84 -1.94
N ALA A 37 -10.18 -3.77 -2.10
CA ALA A 37 -11.48 -3.54 -2.73
C ALA A 37 -12.62 -4.05 -1.80
N LEU A 38 -13.22 -3.11 -1.06
CA LEU A 38 -14.66 -2.95 -0.74
C LEU A 38 -15.56 -4.20 -0.86
N ALA A 39 -15.95 -4.83 0.24
CA ALA A 39 -17.12 -4.40 1.03
C ALA A 39 -17.23 -2.88 1.28
N HIS A 40 -17.93 -2.18 0.37
CA HIS A 40 -18.57 -0.92 0.72
C HIS A 40 -19.88 -1.29 1.43
N GLY A 41 -19.80 -1.45 2.75
CA GLY A 41 -20.72 -0.65 3.53
C GLY A 41 -20.36 0.80 3.19
N ILE A 42 -21.09 1.40 2.24
CA ILE A 42 -21.16 2.85 2.20
C ILE A 42 -21.60 3.17 3.63
N LEU A 43 -20.71 3.74 4.44
CA LEU A 43 -21.17 4.58 5.53
C LEU A 43 -21.96 5.67 4.81
N ARG A 44 -23.25 5.42 4.53
CA ARG A 44 -24.17 6.46 4.12
C ARG A 44 -24.17 7.35 5.33
N ALA A 45 -23.35 8.39 5.27
CA ALA A 45 -23.46 9.49 6.18
C ALA A 45 -24.94 9.86 6.16
N ALA A 46 -25.61 9.78 7.31
CA ALA A 46 -26.78 10.62 7.52
C ALA A 46 -26.37 12.01 7.03
N ALA A 47 -27.12 12.57 6.09
CA ALA A 47 -26.75 13.79 5.38
C ALA A 47 -26.39 14.86 6.42
N ILE A 48 -25.11 15.18 6.53
CA ILE A 48 -24.65 16.32 7.31
C ILE A 48 -24.86 17.51 6.38
N GLU A 49 -25.73 18.44 6.77
CA GLU A 49 -25.99 19.64 5.98
C GLU A 49 -24.68 20.38 5.68
N PRO A 50 -24.46 20.80 4.43
CA PRO A 50 -23.28 21.56 4.06
C PRO A 50 -23.27 22.89 4.84
N ARG A 51 -22.21 23.11 5.63
CA ARG A 51 -22.00 24.41 6.29
C ARG A 51 -21.97 25.53 5.24
N PRO A 52 -22.65 26.66 5.49
CA PRO A 52 -22.64 27.79 4.57
C PRO A 52 -21.21 28.32 4.35
N PRO A 53 -20.88 28.80 3.15
CA PRO A 53 -19.57 29.39 2.86
C PRO A 53 -19.41 30.67 3.68
N VAL A 54 -18.35 30.72 4.49
CA VAL A 54 -18.00 31.91 5.27
C VAL A 54 -17.46 32.97 4.31
N THR A 55 -18.31 33.88 3.88
CA THR A 55 -17.96 35.06 3.06
C THR A 55 -17.78 36.27 3.97
N GLY A 56 -16.64 36.36 4.65
CA GLY A 56 -16.26 37.52 5.45
C GLY A 56 -14.74 37.61 5.56
N VAL A 57 -14.13 38.59 4.89
CA VAL A 57 -12.66 38.73 4.78
C VAL A 57 -12.06 39.51 5.96
N ASP A 58 -12.87 40.15 6.80
CA ASP A 58 -12.35 41.19 7.72
C ASP A 58 -12.25 40.81 9.20
N SER A 59 -12.22 39.52 9.53
CA SER A 59 -11.94 39.09 10.91
C SER A 59 -11.16 37.77 10.94
N PHE A 60 -9.94 37.79 10.39
CA PHE A 60 -8.95 36.75 10.68
C PHE A 60 -8.44 36.92 12.12
N ASN A 61 -9.28 36.55 13.08
CA ASN A 61 -8.83 36.27 14.44
C ASN A 61 -7.62 35.33 14.34
N ALA A 62 -6.50 35.72 14.93
CA ALA A 62 -5.25 34.98 14.88
C ALA A 62 -5.52 33.50 15.20
N ILE A 63 -5.35 32.63 14.21
CA ILE A 63 -5.46 31.19 14.40
C ILE A 63 -4.33 30.80 15.35
N ASP A 64 -4.67 30.56 16.60
CA ASP A 64 -3.73 30.20 17.64
C ASP A 64 -3.07 28.86 17.31
N ALA A 65 -1.74 28.85 17.19
CA ALA A 65 -0.93 27.66 16.99
C ALA A 65 -1.15 26.61 18.11
N GLY A 66 -1.59 27.05 19.30
CA GLY A 66 -2.04 26.19 20.38
C GLY A 66 -3.14 25.22 19.95
N LYS A 67 -4.15 25.70 19.19
CA LYS A 67 -5.27 24.88 18.71
C LYS A 67 -4.82 23.76 17.78
N VAL A 68 -3.87 24.03 16.88
CA VAL A 68 -3.32 22.99 15.97
C VAL A 68 -2.65 21.87 16.77
N THR A 69 -1.87 22.26 17.78
CA THR A 69 -1.14 21.32 18.65
C THR A 69 -2.11 20.48 19.48
N GLU A 70 -3.16 21.09 20.02
CA GLU A 70 -4.21 20.41 20.78
C GLU A 70 -4.94 19.35 19.93
N VAL A 71 -5.38 19.71 18.72
CA VAL A 71 -6.07 18.76 17.82
C VAL A 71 -5.14 17.62 17.40
N ARG A 72 -3.85 17.91 17.14
CA ARG A 72 -2.86 16.86 16.85
C ARG A 72 -2.66 15.92 18.03
N HIS A 73 -2.63 16.44 19.25
CA HIS A 73 -2.57 15.61 20.46
C HIS A 73 -3.80 14.72 20.60
N LYS A 74 -5.00 15.26 20.38
CA LYS A 74 -6.26 14.48 20.33
C LYS A 74 -6.21 13.39 19.25
N ASN A 75 -5.69 13.67 18.05
CA ASN A 75 -5.52 12.67 16.99
C ASN A 75 -4.57 11.54 17.40
N GLN A 76 -3.48 11.88 18.11
CA GLN A 76 -2.56 10.87 18.64
C GLN A 76 -3.23 9.97 19.68
N GLN A 77 -4.01 10.56 20.61
CA GLN A 77 -4.79 9.82 21.59
C GLN A 77 -5.83 8.91 20.92
N LEU A 78 -6.57 9.42 19.93
CA LEU A 78 -7.53 8.63 19.15
C LEU A 78 -6.85 7.48 18.41
N ARG A 79 -5.69 7.70 17.80
CA ARG A 79 -4.91 6.62 17.16
C ARG A 79 -4.44 5.59 18.16
N ALA A 80 -4.03 5.99 19.36
CA ALA A 80 -3.64 5.08 20.43
C ALA A 80 -4.83 4.23 20.88
N SER A 81 -6.00 4.85 21.09
CA SER A 81 -7.25 4.14 21.42
C SER A 81 -7.69 3.19 20.29
N LEU A 82 -7.64 3.63 19.03
CA LEU A 82 -7.99 2.76 17.90
C LEU A 82 -7.08 1.55 17.79
N LYS A 83 -5.78 1.67 18.10
CA LYS A 83 -4.84 0.54 18.06
C LYS A 83 -5.21 -0.58 19.04
N THR A 84 -5.97 -0.30 20.09
CA THR A 84 -6.42 -1.30 21.07
C THR A 84 -7.82 -1.83 20.78
N LEU A 85 -8.58 -1.19 19.88
CA LEU A 85 -9.95 -1.59 19.55
C LEU A 85 -9.96 -2.82 18.63
N PRO A 86 -10.39 -4.01 19.10
CA PRO A 86 -10.40 -5.21 18.26
C PRO A 86 -11.53 -5.14 17.23
N TRP A 87 -11.33 -5.78 16.08
CA TRP A 87 -12.42 -6.06 15.14
C TRP A 87 -13.32 -7.18 15.67
N PRO A 88 -14.63 -7.21 15.34
CA PRO A 88 -15.50 -8.34 15.64
C PRO A 88 -15.01 -9.63 14.98
N LYS A 89 -15.23 -10.77 15.65
CA LYS A 89 -14.72 -12.08 15.22
C LYS A 89 -15.21 -12.42 13.81
N LEU A 90 -14.27 -12.50 12.87
CA LEU A 90 -14.59 -12.86 11.49
C LEU A 90 -14.85 -14.37 11.41
N ARG A 91 -16.09 -14.77 11.10
CA ARG A 91 -16.49 -16.16 10.88
C ARG A 91 -16.77 -16.48 9.42
N ARG A 92 -17.10 -15.46 8.61
CA ARG A 92 -17.44 -15.60 7.20
C ARG A 92 -16.67 -14.60 6.35
N PHE A 93 -16.45 -14.92 5.08
CA PHE A 93 -15.89 -14.00 4.10
C PHE A 93 -16.56 -14.17 2.74
N GLN A 94 -16.53 -13.11 1.92
CA GLN A 94 -17.12 -13.13 0.58
C GLN A 94 -16.02 -13.16 -0.49
N ALA A 95 -16.18 -13.99 -1.51
CA ALA A 95 -15.33 -14.01 -2.70
C ALA A 95 -16.15 -14.47 -3.91
N HIS A 96 -15.96 -13.81 -5.06
CA HIS A 96 -16.69 -14.12 -6.31
C HIS A 96 -18.22 -14.16 -6.13
N GLY A 97 -18.76 -13.24 -5.33
CA GLY A 97 -20.20 -13.15 -5.05
C GLY A 97 -20.76 -14.23 -4.10
N ARG A 98 -19.92 -15.14 -3.57
CA ARG A 98 -20.33 -16.20 -2.65
C ARG A 98 -19.75 -15.95 -1.25
N VAL A 99 -20.50 -16.37 -0.22
CA VAL A 99 -20.08 -16.29 1.19
C VAL A 99 -19.59 -17.67 1.64
N TYR A 100 -18.47 -17.68 2.36
CA TYR A 100 -17.80 -18.90 2.85
C TYR A 100 -17.57 -18.81 4.35
N ASP A 101 -17.76 -19.93 5.05
CA ASP A 101 -17.43 -20.06 6.47
C ASP A 101 -15.93 -20.26 6.72
N LEU A 102 -15.47 -19.81 7.89
CA LEU A 102 -14.11 -19.99 8.39
C LEU A 102 -14.07 -21.02 9.53
N PRO A 103 -13.09 -21.95 9.52
CA PRO A 103 -12.08 -22.13 8.49
C PRO A 103 -12.66 -22.83 7.24
N LEU A 104 -12.32 -22.31 6.06
CA LEU A 104 -12.61 -23.00 4.81
C LEU A 104 -11.56 -24.12 4.63
N ARG A 105 -11.97 -25.34 4.97
CA ARG A 105 -11.09 -26.52 4.93
C ARG A 105 -10.72 -26.86 3.48
N ALA A 106 -9.61 -27.61 3.35
CA ALA A 106 -9.29 -28.25 2.08
C ALA A 106 -10.46 -29.17 1.71
N SER A 107 -10.97 -29.04 0.49
CA SER A 107 -12.07 -29.90 0.03
C SER A 107 -11.61 -31.35 0.08
N SER A 108 -12.30 -32.19 0.83
CA SER A 108 -12.17 -33.66 0.74
C SER A 108 -12.81 -34.16 -0.57
N GLU A 109 -13.81 -33.44 -1.07
CA GLU A 109 -14.50 -33.75 -2.31
C GLU A 109 -13.68 -33.26 -3.50
N ARG A 110 -12.91 -34.19 -4.09
CA ARG A 110 -12.26 -34.08 -5.39
C ARG A 110 -13.25 -34.29 -6.56
N SER A 111 -14.51 -33.89 -6.41
CA SER A 111 -15.57 -34.27 -7.36
C SER A 111 -15.59 -33.46 -8.67
N ALA A 112 -14.61 -32.59 -8.89
CA ALA A 112 -14.34 -32.06 -10.22
C ALA A 112 -12.90 -32.41 -10.59
N ALA A 113 -12.71 -32.95 -11.80
CA ALA A 113 -11.39 -33.17 -12.37
C ALA A 113 -10.51 -31.94 -12.12
N PRO A 114 -9.25 -32.10 -11.69
CA PRO A 114 -8.38 -30.97 -11.40
C PRO A 114 -8.41 -30.03 -12.60
N ILE A 115 -8.90 -28.81 -12.40
CA ILE A 115 -8.85 -27.78 -13.43
C ILE A 115 -7.37 -27.65 -13.75
N VAL A 116 -6.96 -28.15 -14.92
CA VAL A 116 -5.58 -28.07 -15.37
C VAL A 116 -5.25 -26.59 -15.40
N ALA A 117 -4.41 -26.16 -14.46
CA ALA A 117 -4.06 -24.76 -14.31
C ALA A 117 -3.42 -24.30 -15.62
N THR A 118 -4.04 -23.32 -16.28
CA THR A 118 -3.49 -22.77 -17.52
C THR A 118 -2.13 -22.14 -17.23
N GLU A 119 -1.25 -22.13 -18.22
CA GLU A 119 0.09 -21.55 -18.09
C GLU A 119 0.04 -20.08 -17.65
N CYS A 120 -0.87 -19.29 -18.22
CA CYS A 120 -1.12 -17.90 -17.84
C CYS A 120 -1.48 -17.76 -16.35
N ARG A 121 -2.35 -18.64 -15.83
CA ARG A 121 -2.74 -18.64 -14.41
C ARG A 121 -1.55 -18.98 -13.52
N LEU A 122 -0.72 -19.95 -13.89
CA LEU A 122 0.47 -20.31 -13.11
C LEU A 122 1.49 -19.16 -13.06
N ARG A 123 1.69 -18.43 -14.17
CA ARG A 123 2.57 -17.25 -14.22
C ARG A 123 2.05 -16.13 -13.34
N PHE A 124 0.74 -15.85 -13.41
CA PHE A 124 0.09 -14.89 -12.53
C PHE A 124 0.27 -15.25 -11.04
N LEU A 125 -0.03 -16.50 -10.66
CA LEU A 125 0.10 -16.94 -9.28
C LEU A 125 1.56 -16.98 -8.80
N ALA A 126 2.52 -17.26 -9.67
CA ALA A 126 3.94 -17.17 -9.35
C ALA A 126 4.36 -15.72 -9.08
N GLY A 127 3.92 -14.76 -9.91
CA GLY A 127 4.13 -13.33 -9.66
C GLY A 127 3.51 -12.88 -8.34
N PHE A 128 2.26 -13.27 -8.07
CA PHE A 128 1.60 -12.91 -6.81
C PHE A 128 2.31 -13.51 -5.58
N PHE A 129 2.70 -14.79 -5.66
CA PHE A 129 3.43 -15.47 -4.60
C PHE A 129 4.83 -14.86 -4.38
N ASP A 130 5.47 -14.39 -5.43
CA ASP A 130 6.75 -13.67 -5.36
C ASP A 130 6.66 -12.34 -4.62
N GLY A 131 5.50 -11.69 -4.57
CA GLY A 131 5.25 -10.57 -3.67
C GLY A 131 4.90 -11.07 -2.27
N ASP A 132 3.63 -11.46 -2.08
CA ASP A 132 3.03 -11.70 -0.75
C ASP A 132 3.09 -13.15 -0.26
N GLY A 133 3.61 -14.07 -1.08
CA GLY A 133 3.79 -15.47 -0.70
C GLY A 133 4.96 -15.69 0.24
N SER A 134 4.91 -16.80 0.97
CA SER A 134 5.97 -17.20 1.90
C SER A 134 6.16 -18.72 1.88
N VAL A 135 7.43 -19.12 1.88
CA VAL A 135 7.86 -20.50 2.07
C VAL A 135 8.37 -20.67 3.49
N GLY A 136 7.97 -21.74 4.16
CA GLY A 136 8.44 -22.08 5.50
C GLY A 136 8.44 -23.57 5.77
N CYS A 137 8.84 -23.93 6.99
CA CYS A 137 8.83 -25.30 7.49
C CYS A 137 7.96 -25.41 8.74
N ALA A 138 7.27 -26.54 8.90
CA ALA A 138 6.46 -26.80 10.07
C ALA A 138 7.31 -26.88 11.34
N SER A 139 6.71 -26.54 12.48
CA SER A 139 7.31 -26.82 13.80
C SER A 139 7.62 -28.31 13.92
N GLY A 140 8.83 -28.66 14.34
CA GLY A 140 9.28 -30.05 14.41
C GLY A 140 9.74 -30.66 13.09
N LEU A 141 9.86 -29.88 12.01
CA LEU A 141 10.40 -30.34 10.72
C LEU A 141 9.60 -31.49 10.10
N SER A 142 8.28 -31.56 10.32
CA SER A 142 7.45 -32.59 9.70
C SER A 142 7.20 -32.34 8.20
N GLY A 143 7.52 -31.15 7.69
CA GLY A 143 7.40 -30.81 6.28
C GLY A 143 7.60 -29.32 5.98
N CYS A 144 7.43 -28.95 4.72
CA CYS A 144 7.34 -27.56 4.26
C CYS A 144 5.89 -27.07 4.22
N TYR A 145 5.72 -25.74 4.18
CA TYR A 145 4.44 -25.10 3.90
C TYR A 145 4.61 -23.91 2.96
N LEU A 146 3.57 -23.63 2.20
CA LEU A 146 3.39 -22.39 1.45
C LEU A 146 2.25 -21.61 2.10
N ARG A 147 2.39 -20.29 2.20
CA ARG A 147 1.36 -19.42 2.77
C ARG A 147 1.30 -18.10 2.03
N VAL A 148 0.07 -17.62 1.84
CA VAL A 148 -0.25 -16.27 1.39
C VAL A 148 -1.26 -15.69 2.37
N ALA A 149 -1.05 -14.45 2.81
CA ALA A 149 -1.96 -13.75 3.69
C ALA A 149 -2.46 -12.46 3.03
N GLN A 150 -3.76 -12.20 3.10
CA GLN A 150 -4.38 -11.01 2.53
C GLN A 150 -5.45 -10.47 3.46
N SER A 151 -5.77 -9.18 3.33
CA SER A 151 -6.95 -8.65 4.03
C SER A 151 -8.21 -9.39 3.59
N PHE A 152 -9.20 -9.52 4.49
CA PHE A 152 -10.40 -10.30 4.20
C PHE A 152 -11.20 -9.81 2.99
N ASP A 153 -11.05 -8.55 2.61
CA ASP A 153 -11.67 -7.94 1.43
C ASP A 153 -10.88 -8.19 0.13
N GLN A 154 -9.76 -8.89 0.19
CA GLN A 154 -8.97 -9.37 -0.94
C GLN A 154 -8.99 -10.91 -0.97
N ALA A 155 -10.09 -11.54 -0.56
CA ALA A 155 -10.19 -13.00 -0.49
C ALA A 155 -10.17 -13.70 -1.87
N ALA A 156 -10.48 -12.98 -2.96
CA ALA A 156 -10.53 -13.53 -4.32
C ALA A 156 -9.21 -14.20 -4.74
N ILE A 157 -8.05 -13.60 -4.43
CA ILE A 157 -6.76 -14.22 -4.75
C ILE A 157 -6.48 -15.48 -3.91
N LEU A 158 -6.96 -15.51 -2.66
CA LEU A 158 -6.85 -16.70 -1.80
C LEU A 158 -7.72 -17.84 -2.33
N MET A 159 -8.90 -17.53 -2.86
CA MET A 159 -9.75 -18.50 -3.55
C MET A 159 -9.08 -19.02 -4.83
N LEU A 160 -8.49 -18.14 -5.65
CA LEU A 160 -7.76 -18.56 -6.85
C LEU A 160 -6.59 -19.50 -6.52
N LEU A 161 -5.84 -19.22 -5.46
CA LEU A 161 -4.80 -20.12 -4.94
C LEU A 161 -5.38 -21.45 -4.46
N ARG A 162 -6.49 -21.41 -3.72
CA ARG A 162 -7.19 -22.61 -3.23
C ARG A 162 -7.71 -23.47 -4.37
N ASP A 163 -8.31 -22.88 -5.37
CA ASP A 163 -8.91 -23.60 -6.50
C ASP A 163 -7.82 -24.18 -7.42
N THR A 164 -6.64 -23.55 -7.48
CA THR A 164 -5.51 -24.02 -8.30
C THR A 164 -4.68 -25.09 -7.61
N PHE A 165 -4.40 -24.94 -6.30
CA PHE A 165 -3.44 -25.80 -5.60
C PHE A 165 -4.04 -26.56 -4.40
N GLY A 166 -5.31 -26.34 -4.08
CA GLY A 166 -5.96 -26.85 -2.88
C GLY A 166 -5.60 -26.05 -1.62
N GLY A 167 -5.64 -26.71 -0.47
CA GLY A 167 -5.30 -26.10 0.81
C GLY A 167 -6.49 -25.52 1.56
N SER A 168 -6.20 -24.84 2.68
CA SER A 168 -7.23 -24.24 3.53
C SER A 168 -7.08 -22.73 3.62
N ILE A 169 -8.20 -22.03 3.75
CA ILE A 169 -8.24 -20.61 4.09
C ILE A 169 -8.73 -20.49 5.52
N ARG A 170 -7.98 -19.77 6.35
CA ARG A 170 -8.30 -19.56 7.77
C ARG A 170 -8.16 -18.08 8.11
N LEU A 171 -8.75 -17.68 9.23
CA LEU A 171 -8.39 -16.41 9.84
C LEU A 171 -6.93 -16.46 10.28
N HIS A 172 -6.09 -15.61 9.68
CA HIS A 172 -4.67 -15.50 10.04
C HIS A 172 -4.47 -14.50 11.18
N ARG A 173 -5.21 -13.37 11.14
CA ARG A 173 -5.18 -12.33 12.17
C ARG A 173 -6.55 -11.67 12.30
N GLN A 174 -7.01 -11.47 13.52
CA GLN A 174 -8.31 -10.88 13.82
C GLN A 174 -8.45 -9.40 13.41
N GLY A 175 -7.35 -8.64 13.35
CA GLY A 175 -7.38 -7.20 13.07
C GLY A 175 -7.63 -6.35 14.32
N VAL A 176 -7.07 -5.15 14.33
CA VAL A 176 -7.18 -4.15 15.41
C VAL A 176 -7.15 -2.74 14.83
N GLY A 177 -8.07 -1.87 15.26
CA GLY A 177 -8.15 -0.49 14.79
C GLY A 177 -8.18 -0.36 13.28
N LEU A 178 -7.24 0.41 12.73
CA LEU A 178 -7.09 0.63 11.29
C LEU A 178 -6.63 -0.62 10.51
N GLN A 179 -6.17 -1.67 11.21
CA GLN A 179 -5.72 -2.93 10.62
C GLN A 179 -6.86 -3.92 10.55
N LYS A 180 -7.31 -4.20 9.33
CA LYS A 180 -8.38 -5.15 9.06
C LYS A 180 -8.01 -6.59 9.47
N PRO A 181 -9.02 -7.46 9.67
CA PRO A 181 -8.80 -8.90 9.67
C PRO A 181 -8.04 -9.36 8.41
N VAL A 182 -7.18 -10.35 8.61
CA VAL A 182 -6.34 -10.96 7.57
C VAL A 182 -6.69 -12.43 7.48
N LEU A 183 -7.00 -12.88 6.27
CA LEU A 183 -7.17 -14.28 5.92
C LEU A 183 -5.82 -14.85 5.45
N GLY A 184 -5.61 -16.14 5.68
CA GLY A 184 -4.43 -16.86 5.24
C GLY A 184 -4.81 -18.10 4.48
N TRP A 185 -4.34 -18.21 3.24
CA TRP A 185 -4.28 -19.47 2.51
C TRP A 185 -3.00 -20.20 2.88
N SER A 186 -3.08 -21.52 3.09
CA SER A 186 -1.91 -22.35 3.39
C SER A 186 -1.99 -23.76 2.81
N LEU A 187 -0.84 -24.26 2.37
CA LEU A 187 -0.57 -25.65 2.01
C LEU A 187 0.52 -26.23 2.88
N CYS A 188 0.42 -27.52 3.22
CA CYS A 188 1.45 -28.26 3.95
C CYS A 188 1.77 -29.60 3.26
N GLY A 189 2.95 -30.15 3.56
CA GLY A 189 3.33 -31.51 3.15
C GLY A 189 3.34 -31.70 1.64
N GLN A 190 2.82 -32.85 1.15
CA GLN A 190 2.89 -33.19 -0.27
C GLN A 190 2.16 -32.19 -1.18
N SER A 191 1.07 -31.57 -0.72
CA SER A 191 0.39 -30.54 -1.51
C SER A 191 1.23 -29.27 -1.66
N ALA A 192 1.99 -28.89 -0.62
CA ALA A 192 2.93 -27.78 -0.71
C ALA A 192 4.07 -28.08 -1.69
N ARG A 193 4.64 -29.29 -1.63
CA ARG A 193 5.69 -29.76 -2.57
C ARG A 193 5.22 -29.67 -4.03
N ARG A 194 4.02 -30.19 -4.33
CA ARG A 194 3.44 -30.13 -5.68
C ARG A 194 3.21 -28.70 -6.17
N ALA A 195 2.64 -27.84 -5.32
CA ALA A 195 2.42 -26.45 -5.72
C ALA A 195 3.75 -25.71 -5.92
N ALA A 196 4.75 -25.99 -5.09
CA ALA A 196 6.09 -25.42 -5.24
C ALA A 196 6.76 -25.85 -6.56
N LEU A 197 6.61 -27.12 -6.96
CA LEU A 197 7.08 -27.62 -8.25
C LEU A 197 6.44 -26.88 -9.44
N LEU A 198 5.16 -26.53 -9.35
CA LEU A 198 4.45 -25.77 -10.39
C LEU A 198 4.83 -24.29 -10.42
N LEU A 199 5.07 -23.68 -9.26
CA LEU A 199 5.39 -22.26 -9.14
C LEU A 199 6.86 -21.95 -9.44
N ALA A 200 7.80 -22.82 -9.03
CA ALA A 200 9.24 -22.55 -9.12
C ALA A 200 9.73 -22.16 -10.53
N PRO A 201 9.31 -22.80 -11.64
CA PRO A 201 9.79 -22.43 -12.97
C PRO A 201 9.35 -21.03 -13.44
N ARG A 202 8.33 -20.45 -12.78
CA ARG A 202 7.72 -19.17 -13.14
C ARG A 202 7.98 -18.08 -12.12
N SER A 203 8.66 -18.43 -11.02
CA SER A 203 9.05 -17.51 -9.96
C SER A 203 10.41 -16.90 -10.28
N ILE A 204 10.58 -15.64 -9.91
CA ILE A 204 11.82 -14.87 -10.02
C ILE A 204 12.42 -14.69 -8.63
N THR A 205 11.66 -14.13 -7.69
CA THR A 205 12.19 -13.76 -6.35
C THR A 205 12.24 -14.93 -5.39
N LYS A 206 11.29 -15.86 -5.49
CA LYS A 206 11.15 -16.99 -4.55
C LYS A 206 11.52 -18.34 -5.15
N GLN A 207 12.17 -18.36 -6.32
CA GLN A 207 12.44 -19.58 -7.07
C GLN A 207 13.25 -20.59 -6.24
N LYS A 208 14.38 -20.16 -5.65
CA LYS A 208 15.24 -21.04 -4.84
C LYS A 208 14.49 -21.63 -3.65
N GLN A 209 13.69 -20.82 -2.95
CA GLN A 209 12.88 -21.28 -1.83
C GLN A 209 11.82 -22.29 -2.28
N LEU A 210 11.21 -22.09 -3.44
CA LEU A 210 10.22 -23.01 -4.00
C LEU A 210 10.86 -24.32 -4.48
N VAL A 211 12.06 -24.29 -5.06
CA VAL A 211 12.81 -25.51 -5.43
C VAL A 211 13.11 -26.34 -4.17
N LEU A 212 13.63 -25.72 -3.11
CA LEU A 212 13.85 -26.39 -1.83
C LEU A 212 12.55 -26.96 -1.24
N ALA A 213 11.44 -26.23 -1.34
CA ALA A 213 10.15 -26.71 -0.87
C ALA A 213 9.61 -27.87 -1.69
N ALA A 214 9.85 -27.91 -3.01
CA ALA A 214 9.46 -29.02 -3.88
C ALA A 214 10.25 -30.30 -3.55
N GLN A 215 11.55 -30.13 -3.28
CA GLN A 215 12.51 -31.17 -2.96
C GLN A 215 12.64 -31.42 -1.44
N TRP A 216 11.64 -31.02 -0.65
CA TRP A 216 11.75 -31.08 0.80
C TRP A 216 12.11 -32.51 1.27
N PRO A 217 13.20 -32.68 2.03
CA PRO A 217 13.77 -34.00 2.29
C PRO A 217 12.93 -34.82 3.28
N ASP A 218 13.18 -36.14 3.29
CA ASP A 218 12.45 -37.08 4.15
C ASP A 218 13.14 -37.30 5.51
N THR A 219 14.47 -37.12 5.59
CA THR A 219 15.21 -37.33 6.84
C THR A 219 15.27 -36.06 7.70
N LYS A 220 15.32 -36.22 9.03
CA LYS A 220 15.35 -35.07 9.96
C LYS A 220 16.60 -34.20 9.77
N SER A 221 17.78 -34.82 9.61
CA SER A 221 19.06 -34.12 9.45
C SER A 221 19.07 -33.21 8.22
N GLU A 222 18.63 -33.73 7.07
CA GLU A 222 18.54 -32.94 5.84
C GLU A 222 17.51 -31.81 5.96
N ARG A 223 16.39 -32.04 6.65
CA ARG A 223 15.39 -30.99 6.91
C ARG A 223 15.92 -29.85 7.78
N GLU A 224 16.86 -30.12 8.69
CA GLU A 224 17.56 -29.08 9.46
C GLU A 224 18.41 -28.21 8.54
N SER A 225 19.15 -28.83 7.62
CA SER A 225 19.93 -28.13 6.59
C SER A 225 19.04 -27.29 5.68
N SER A 226 17.98 -27.86 5.09
CA SER A 226 17.05 -27.12 4.22
C SER A 226 16.33 -25.98 4.97
N LYS A 227 16.07 -26.13 6.28
CA LYS A 227 15.51 -25.04 7.10
C LYS A 227 16.51 -23.90 7.29
N ALA A 228 17.79 -24.21 7.48
CA ALA A 228 18.85 -23.20 7.55
C ALA A 228 18.96 -22.46 6.21
N GLU A 229 19.03 -23.21 5.10
CA GLU A 229 19.10 -22.64 3.76
C GLU A 229 17.88 -21.75 3.44
N LEU A 230 16.66 -22.20 3.75
CA LEU A 230 15.45 -21.38 3.61
C LEU A 230 15.49 -20.08 4.42
N ARG A 231 16.18 -20.07 5.56
CA ARG A 231 16.36 -18.86 6.38
C ARG A 231 17.34 -17.91 5.69
N ASP A 232 18.45 -18.43 5.19
CA ASP A 232 19.47 -17.65 4.52
C ASP A 232 18.94 -17.01 3.24
N LEU A 233 18.17 -17.77 2.44
CA LEU A 233 17.53 -17.25 1.22
C LEU A 233 16.53 -16.10 1.45
N LYS A 234 16.06 -15.88 2.68
CA LYS A 234 15.22 -14.70 3.02
C LYS A 234 16.06 -13.46 3.34
N ASN A 235 17.30 -13.66 3.75
CA ASN A 235 18.19 -12.59 4.17
C ASN A 235 18.96 -12.02 2.97
N TYR A 236 19.33 -12.86 2.01
CA TYR A 236 20.13 -12.51 0.83
C TYR A 236 19.32 -12.40 -0.47
N GLU A 237 19.91 -11.82 -1.52
CA GLU A 237 19.31 -11.82 -2.84
C GLU A 237 19.24 -13.23 -3.42
N SER A 238 18.03 -13.79 -3.40
CA SER A 238 17.70 -15.11 -3.94
C SER A 238 16.97 -15.02 -5.29
N ALA A 239 16.73 -13.80 -5.78
CA ALA A 239 16.06 -13.57 -7.04
C ALA A 239 16.93 -14.04 -8.22
N VAL A 240 16.31 -14.74 -9.17
CA VAL A 240 16.97 -15.31 -10.34
C VAL A 240 16.50 -14.57 -11.59
N ALA A 241 17.42 -14.20 -12.48
CA ALA A 241 17.04 -13.63 -13.77
C ALA A 241 16.24 -14.66 -14.58
N GLY A 242 15.07 -14.26 -15.07
CA GLY A 242 14.21 -15.14 -15.86
C GLY A 242 13.32 -14.37 -16.83
N PRO A 243 12.68 -15.08 -17.78
CA PRO A 243 11.70 -14.48 -18.67
C PRO A 243 10.52 -13.94 -17.85
N CYS A 244 10.26 -12.64 -17.99
CA CYS A 244 9.10 -12.00 -17.37
C CYS A 244 7.96 -11.94 -18.39
N SER A 245 6.74 -12.19 -17.93
CA SER A 245 5.51 -12.11 -18.74
C SER A 245 4.56 -11.08 -18.16
N TRP A 246 3.54 -10.68 -18.93
CA TRP A 246 2.51 -9.77 -18.45
C TRP A 246 1.66 -10.39 -17.34
N GLU A 247 1.42 -11.71 -17.38
CA GLU A 247 0.69 -12.42 -16.33
C GLU A 247 1.47 -12.43 -15.02
N TYR A 248 2.77 -12.76 -15.08
CA TYR A 248 3.66 -12.64 -13.92
C TYR A 248 3.67 -11.21 -13.38
N CYS A 249 3.83 -10.21 -14.26
CA CYS A 249 3.82 -8.80 -13.88
C CYS A 249 2.51 -8.42 -13.20
N ALA A 250 1.36 -8.83 -13.72
CA ALA A 250 0.05 -8.53 -13.14
C ALA A 250 -0.09 -9.13 -11.73
N GLY A 251 0.30 -10.39 -11.55
CA GLY A 251 0.29 -11.04 -10.23
C GLY A 251 1.24 -10.37 -9.24
N PHE A 252 2.47 -10.08 -9.66
CA PHE A 252 3.46 -9.40 -8.83
C PHE A 252 3.02 -7.96 -8.47
N PHE A 253 2.41 -7.25 -9.41
CA PHE A 253 1.87 -5.91 -9.20
C PHE A 253 0.65 -5.92 -8.26
N ASP A 254 -0.19 -6.95 -8.30
CA ASP A 254 -1.29 -7.13 -7.36
C ASP A 254 -0.80 -7.28 -5.91
N ALA A 255 0.37 -7.87 -5.70
CA ALA A 255 1.02 -7.92 -4.39
C ALA A 255 1.76 -6.60 -4.08
N GLU A 256 2.78 -6.24 -4.85
CA GLU A 256 3.77 -5.20 -4.50
C GLU A 256 3.54 -3.84 -5.20
N GLY A 257 2.68 -3.81 -6.22
CA GLY A 257 2.45 -2.63 -7.05
C GLY A 257 1.63 -1.55 -6.38
N TYR A 258 1.84 -0.30 -6.81
CA TYR A 258 1.10 0.87 -6.35
C TYR A 258 0.72 1.77 -7.52
N ILE A 259 -0.56 2.13 -7.60
CA ILE A 259 -1.11 3.08 -8.57
C ILE A 259 -1.33 4.41 -7.85
N ARG A 260 -0.63 5.44 -8.32
CA ARG A 260 -0.71 6.78 -7.74
C ARG A 260 -1.12 7.80 -8.78
N GLN A 261 -2.12 8.61 -8.46
CA GLN A 261 -2.33 9.87 -9.16
C GLN A 261 -1.50 10.96 -8.49
N ALA A 262 -0.61 11.61 -9.24
CA ALA A 262 0.20 12.69 -8.69
C ALA A 262 -0.57 14.02 -8.76
N HIS A 263 -0.56 14.75 -7.64
CA HIS A 263 -0.97 16.16 -7.53
C HIS A 263 -2.39 16.55 -7.97
N ALA A 264 -3.40 15.67 -7.81
CA ALA A 264 -4.80 15.93 -8.17
C ALA A 264 -5.04 16.32 -9.66
N GLY A 265 -4.00 16.31 -10.49
CA GLY A 265 -4.07 16.53 -11.93
C GLY A 265 -4.15 15.21 -12.71
N ALA A 266 -4.19 15.31 -14.03
CA ALA A 266 -4.19 14.16 -14.94
C ALA A 266 -2.79 13.54 -15.11
N SER A 267 -2.18 13.12 -13.99
CA SER A 267 -0.88 12.47 -14.00
C SER A 267 -0.93 11.18 -13.18
N LEU A 268 -0.35 10.12 -13.74
CA LEU A 268 -0.21 8.83 -13.07
C LEU A 268 1.26 8.50 -12.84
N THR A 269 1.47 7.70 -11.80
CA THR A 269 2.73 7.04 -11.51
C THR A 269 2.42 5.61 -11.08
N LEU A 270 3.07 4.65 -11.72
CA LEU A 270 3.11 3.27 -11.23
C LEU A 270 4.41 3.08 -10.47
N GLN A 271 4.34 2.41 -9.32
CA GLN A 271 5.49 2.14 -8.48
C GLN A 271 5.49 0.68 -8.04
N ILE A 272 6.67 0.08 -7.97
CA ILE A 272 6.91 -1.23 -7.37
C ILE A 272 8.15 -1.09 -6.49
N ASP A 273 8.02 -1.46 -5.22
CA ASP A 273 9.12 -1.44 -4.25
C ASP A 273 9.52 -2.89 -3.95
N GLN A 274 10.82 -3.19 -3.92
CA GLN A 274 11.31 -4.55 -3.66
C GLN A 274 12.72 -4.54 -3.09
N LYS A 275 12.99 -5.43 -2.12
CA LYS A 275 14.33 -5.61 -1.52
C LYS A 275 15.33 -6.12 -2.56
N HIS A 276 14.90 -7.04 -3.42
CA HIS A 276 15.76 -7.66 -4.45
C HIS A 276 15.63 -6.94 -5.80
N PRO A 277 16.69 -6.25 -6.28
CA PRO A 277 16.63 -5.47 -7.53
C PRO A 277 16.40 -6.33 -8.78
N GLN A 278 16.82 -7.60 -8.79
CA GLN A 278 16.78 -8.43 -10.00
C GLN A 278 15.37 -8.54 -10.63
N VAL A 279 14.30 -8.67 -9.83
CA VAL A 279 12.92 -8.71 -10.37
C VAL A 279 12.51 -7.38 -10.98
N LEU A 280 12.95 -6.25 -10.42
CA LEU A 280 12.68 -4.93 -10.97
C LEU A 280 13.41 -4.73 -12.30
N MET A 281 14.61 -5.31 -12.47
CA MET A 281 15.33 -5.32 -13.74
C MET A 281 14.59 -6.15 -14.80
N CYS A 282 14.06 -7.33 -14.43
CA CYS A 282 13.22 -8.15 -15.31
C CYS A 282 11.95 -7.40 -15.75
N LEU A 283 11.25 -6.73 -14.82
CA LEU A 283 10.07 -5.92 -15.12
C LEU A 283 10.39 -4.71 -16.00
N ARG A 284 11.50 -4.01 -15.71
CA ARG A 284 11.99 -2.91 -16.55
C ARG A 284 12.25 -3.36 -17.98
N LYS A 285 12.89 -4.52 -18.16
CA LYS A 285 13.13 -5.12 -19.47
C LYS A 285 11.82 -5.39 -20.19
N LEU A 286 10.86 -6.05 -19.53
CA LEU A 286 9.52 -6.30 -20.07
C LEU A 286 8.83 -5.00 -20.55
N PHE A 287 8.83 -3.95 -19.73
CA PHE A 287 8.18 -2.67 -20.06
C PHE A 287 8.85 -1.94 -21.24
N CYS A 288 10.17 -2.02 -21.32
CA CYS A 288 10.95 -1.45 -22.41
C CYS A 288 10.67 -2.18 -23.73
N GLU A 289 10.80 -3.51 -23.74
CA GLU A 289 10.72 -4.33 -24.95
C GLU A 289 9.31 -4.44 -25.52
N THR A 290 8.29 -4.61 -24.66
CA THR A 290 6.93 -4.89 -25.14
C THR A 290 6.04 -3.65 -25.24
N SER A 291 6.39 -2.57 -24.54
CA SER A 291 5.56 -1.36 -24.47
C SER A 291 6.30 -0.09 -24.87
N GLY A 292 7.62 -0.11 -25.05
CA GLY A 292 8.41 1.10 -25.30
C GLY A 292 8.30 2.13 -24.18
N VAL A 293 7.96 1.70 -22.96
CA VAL A 293 7.75 2.61 -21.82
C VAL A 293 9.05 2.70 -21.03
N SER A 294 9.58 3.91 -20.93
CA SER A 294 10.76 4.18 -20.09
C SER A 294 10.39 4.12 -18.60
N THR A 295 11.30 3.57 -17.81
CA THR A 295 11.15 3.42 -16.36
C THR A 295 12.37 3.94 -15.64
N THR A 296 12.18 4.46 -14.43
CA THR A 296 13.27 4.85 -13.53
C THR A 296 13.42 3.81 -12.44
N LEU A 297 14.61 3.23 -12.30
CA LEU A 297 14.99 2.37 -11.18
C LEU A 297 15.85 3.19 -10.21
N THR A 298 15.43 3.29 -8.95
CA THR A 298 16.14 4.04 -7.90
C THR A 298 16.39 3.13 -6.70
N VAL A 299 17.55 3.27 -6.07
CA VAL A 299 17.87 2.63 -4.79
C VAL A 299 17.49 3.59 -3.65
N THR A 300 16.86 3.07 -2.61
CA THR A 300 16.58 3.78 -1.35
C THR A 300 17.26 3.05 -0.20
N GLU A 301 17.27 3.61 1.01
CA GLU A 301 17.91 2.99 2.19
C GLU A 301 17.41 1.56 2.45
N ASP A 302 16.11 1.32 2.27
CA ASP A 302 15.48 0.05 2.66
C ASP A 302 15.10 -0.86 1.48
N CYS A 303 15.04 -0.33 0.26
CA CYS A 303 14.56 -1.08 -0.91
C CYS A 303 14.99 -0.48 -2.24
N ASN A 304 14.78 -1.24 -3.30
CA ASN A 304 14.85 -0.79 -4.69
C ASN A 304 13.45 -0.44 -5.17
N ARG A 305 13.36 0.54 -6.07
CA ARG A 305 12.08 1.08 -6.53
C ARG A 305 12.07 1.29 -8.03
N LEU A 306 11.12 0.65 -8.70
CA LEU A 306 10.83 0.85 -10.12
C LEU A 306 9.65 1.81 -10.26
N ARG A 307 9.81 2.87 -11.05
CA ARG A 307 8.76 3.84 -11.34
C ARG A 307 8.52 4.00 -12.82
N VAL A 308 7.25 4.12 -13.17
CA VAL A 308 6.77 4.56 -14.48
C VAL A 308 6.10 5.91 -14.28
N TYR A 309 6.51 6.89 -15.07
CA TYR A 309 5.92 8.23 -15.07
C TYR A 309 5.18 8.47 -16.38
N GLY A 310 4.29 9.47 -16.37
CA GLY A 310 3.57 9.91 -17.56
C GLY A 310 2.28 9.13 -17.77
N LEU A 311 1.21 9.87 -18.06
CA LEU A 311 -0.13 9.32 -18.21
C LEU A 311 -0.21 8.25 -19.32
N PRO A 312 0.32 8.45 -20.55
CA PRO A 312 0.19 7.46 -21.61
C PRO A 312 0.90 6.14 -21.30
N GLY A 313 2.13 6.20 -20.80
CA GLY A 313 2.92 5.01 -20.44
C GLY A 313 2.29 4.22 -19.31
N CYS A 314 1.81 4.89 -18.26
CA CYS A 314 1.09 4.25 -17.16
C CYS A 314 -0.18 3.55 -17.66
N LYS A 315 -1.00 4.22 -18.50
CA LYS A 315 -2.23 3.62 -19.03
C LYS A 315 -1.94 2.38 -19.89
N ARG A 316 -0.91 2.42 -20.75
CA ARG A 316 -0.51 1.27 -21.56
C ARG A 316 -0.15 0.05 -20.69
N ILE A 317 0.67 0.24 -19.67
CA ILE A 317 1.05 -0.84 -18.74
C ILE A 317 -0.17 -1.37 -17.98
N LEU A 318 -1.04 -0.48 -17.48
CA LEU A 318 -2.27 -0.89 -16.79
C LEU A 318 -3.22 -1.70 -17.70
N GLN A 319 -3.38 -1.31 -18.97
CA GLN A 319 -4.17 -2.05 -19.95
C GLN A 319 -3.60 -3.46 -20.18
N GLN A 320 -2.28 -3.58 -20.35
CA GLN A 320 -1.63 -4.87 -20.52
C GLN A 320 -1.81 -5.76 -19.27
N MET A 321 -1.64 -5.21 -18.06
CA MET A 321 -1.86 -5.98 -16.83
C MET A 321 -3.32 -6.41 -16.65
N LEU A 322 -4.29 -5.55 -16.97
CA LEU A 322 -5.72 -5.91 -16.95
C LEU A 322 -6.01 -7.06 -17.91
N HIS A 323 -5.49 -7.00 -19.15
CA HIS A 323 -5.64 -8.08 -20.12
C HIS A 323 -4.98 -9.39 -19.64
N ALA A 324 -3.87 -9.28 -18.91
CA ALA A 324 -3.15 -10.39 -18.32
C ALA A 324 -3.72 -10.90 -16.98
N GLY A 325 -4.88 -10.38 -16.54
CA GLY A 325 -5.61 -10.88 -15.39
C GLY A 325 -5.31 -10.20 -14.06
N LEU A 326 -4.87 -8.94 -14.03
CA LEU A 326 -4.80 -8.12 -12.81
C LEU A 326 -6.13 -8.21 -12.04
N LEU A 327 -6.07 -8.57 -10.76
CA LEU A 327 -7.21 -8.98 -9.95
C LEU A 327 -7.42 -8.04 -8.76
N CYS A 328 -6.50 -8.02 -7.80
CA CYS A 328 -6.63 -7.27 -6.53
C CYS A 328 -6.70 -5.75 -6.77
N LYS A 329 -6.01 -5.29 -7.82
CA LYS A 329 -5.91 -3.88 -8.22
C LYS A 329 -6.66 -3.56 -9.51
N ALA A 330 -7.48 -4.47 -10.03
CA ALA A 330 -8.22 -4.29 -11.29
C ALA A 330 -9.03 -2.99 -11.31
N LYS A 331 -9.87 -2.77 -10.29
CA LYS A 331 -10.70 -1.57 -10.16
C LYS A 331 -9.89 -0.26 -10.08
N GLN A 332 -8.73 -0.31 -9.41
CA GLN A 332 -7.83 0.84 -9.36
C GLN A 332 -7.24 1.15 -10.74
N ALA A 333 -6.87 0.11 -11.49
CA ALA A 333 -6.36 0.24 -12.84
C ALA A 333 -7.42 0.79 -13.79
N GLU A 334 -8.64 0.23 -13.80
CA GLU A 334 -9.78 0.71 -14.61
C GLU A 334 -10.07 2.18 -14.35
N LEU A 335 -10.14 2.57 -13.08
CA LEU A 335 -10.35 3.94 -12.68
C LEU A 335 -9.22 4.85 -13.16
N ALA A 336 -7.97 4.42 -13.03
CA ALA A 336 -6.81 5.16 -13.55
C ALA A 336 -6.82 5.25 -15.08
N LEU A 337 -7.34 4.25 -15.80
CA LEU A 337 -7.54 4.32 -17.25
C LEU A 337 -8.58 5.39 -17.65
N SER A 338 -9.59 5.63 -16.81
CA SER A 338 -10.57 6.71 -17.00
C SER A 338 -10.05 8.12 -16.69
N LEU A 339 -8.80 8.24 -16.20
CA LEU A 339 -8.23 9.53 -15.81
C LEU A 339 -8.05 10.46 -17.02
N THR A 340 -8.69 11.61 -16.95
CA THR A 340 -8.57 12.73 -17.88
C THR A 340 -8.39 14.02 -17.06
N PRO A 341 -8.03 15.16 -17.68
CA PRO A 341 -8.02 16.45 -16.98
C PRO A 341 -9.36 16.77 -16.28
N GLY A 342 -10.49 16.45 -16.92
CA GLY A 342 -11.83 16.71 -16.36
C GLY A 342 -12.25 15.75 -15.24
N SER A 343 -11.79 14.49 -15.27
CA SER A 343 -12.13 13.47 -14.26
C SER A 343 -11.12 13.38 -13.11
N ALA A 344 -10.06 14.20 -13.11
CA ALA A 344 -8.92 14.04 -12.21
C ALA A 344 -9.28 14.09 -10.71
N ALA A 345 -10.13 15.03 -10.30
CA ALA A 345 -10.54 15.13 -8.90
C ALA A 345 -11.35 13.91 -8.45
N GLN A 346 -12.33 13.50 -9.27
CA GLN A 346 -13.19 12.34 -8.99
C GLN A 346 -12.38 11.04 -8.93
N VAL A 347 -11.48 10.82 -9.88
CA VAL A 347 -10.59 9.66 -9.92
C VAL A 347 -9.68 9.63 -8.69
N SER A 348 -9.15 10.78 -8.25
CA SER A 348 -8.33 10.86 -7.04
C SER A 348 -9.13 10.40 -5.82
N THR A 349 -10.32 10.96 -5.62
CA THR A 349 -11.20 10.60 -4.50
C THR A 349 -11.56 9.11 -4.52
N GLN A 350 -11.87 8.55 -5.69
CA GLN A 350 -12.21 7.13 -5.79
C GLN A 350 -10.98 6.21 -5.58
N LEU A 351 -9.80 6.55 -6.12
CA LEU A 351 -8.56 5.81 -5.87
C LEU A 351 -8.19 5.82 -4.39
N GLU A 352 -8.49 6.91 -3.69
CA GLU A 352 -8.28 7.02 -2.26
C GLU A 352 -9.09 5.96 -1.49
N HIS A 353 -10.34 5.71 -1.86
CA HIS A 353 -11.15 4.67 -1.20
C HIS A 353 -10.66 3.23 -1.49
N LEU A 354 -9.87 3.04 -2.55
CA LEU A 354 -9.30 1.76 -2.95
C LEU A 354 -7.90 1.52 -2.37
N THR A 355 -7.26 2.52 -1.79
CA THR A 355 -5.91 2.39 -1.24
C THR A 355 -5.93 2.00 0.23
N GLY A 356 -4.85 1.40 0.72
CA GLY A 356 -4.77 0.86 2.09
C GLY A 356 -4.93 1.93 3.17
N ASN A 357 -5.28 1.49 4.39
CA ASN A 357 -5.56 2.36 5.54
C ASN A 357 -4.33 3.03 6.17
N GLN A 358 -3.12 2.86 5.62
CA GLN A 358 -1.89 3.38 6.21
C GLN A 358 -1.90 4.92 6.33
N ALA A 359 -2.56 5.59 5.38
CA ALA A 359 -2.75 7.05 5.37
C ALA A 359 -4.16 7.47 5.79
N PHE A 360 -4.94 6.60 6.44
CA PHE A 360 -6.33 6.89 6.83
C PHE A 360 -6.42 8.15 7.70
N GLY A 361 -7.32 9.06 7.34
CA GLY A 361 -7.52 10.37 7.98
C GLY A 361 -6.44 11.43 7.69
N LYS A 362 -5.26 11.06 7.18
CA LYS A 362 -4.17 12.02 6.91
C LYS A 362 -4.24 12.68 5.54
N ARG A 363 -5.20 12.25 4.71
CA ARG A 363 -5.35 12.72 3.33
C ARG A 363 -6.07 14.06 3.31
N LEU A 364 -5.82 14.80 2.23
CA LEU A 364 -6.44 16.10 2.01
C LEU A 364 -7.73 15.88 1.23
N ASP A 365 -8.82 16.41 1.77
CA ASP A 365 -10.07 16.61 1.04
C ASP A 365 -9.87 17.58 -0.14
N LEU A 366 -10.88 17.72 -1.01
CA LEU A 366 -10.80 18.60 -2.19
C LEU A 366 -10.44 20.04 -1.79
N ALA A 367 -11.02 20.55 -0.71
CA ALA A 367 -10.71 21.88 -0.20
C ALA A 367 -9.25 21.97 0.30
N GLY A 368 -8.76 20.95 1.01
CA GLY A 368 -7.39 20.82 1.48
C GLY A 368 -6.37 20.75 0.34
N GLN A 369 -6.71 20.06 -0.75
CA GLN A 369 -5.89 20.03 -1.97
C GLN A 369 -5.81 21.42 -2.62
N GLY A 370 -6.94 22.12 -2.73
CA GLY A 370 -7.00 23.51 -3.19
C GLY A 370 -6.12 24.45 -2.35
N ARG A 371 -6.25 24.38 -1.01
CA ARG A 371 -5.39 25.13 -0.07
C ARG A 371 -3.91 24.80 -0.26
N ALA A 372 -3.55 23.52 -0.35
CA ALA A 372 -2.17 23.10 -0.57
C ALA A 372 -1.58 23.63 -1.90
N THR A 373 -2.39 23.69 -2.96
CA THR A 373 -1.98 24.28 -4.24
C THR A 373 -1.77 25.79 -4.13
N ARG A 374 -2.67 26.52 -3.44
CA ARG A 374 -2.51 27.96 -3.18
C ARG A 374 -1.24 28.26 -2.38
N ILE A 375 -0.98 27.50 -1.32
CA ILE A 375 0.26 27.59 -0.50
C ILE A 375 1.50 27.39 -1.38
N ARG A 376 1.52 26.37 -2.25
CA ARG A 376 2.65 26.11 -3.16
C ARG A 376 2.86 27.26 -4.16
N SER A 377 1.78 27.76 -4.76
CA SER A 377 1.84 28.88 -5.71
C SER A 377 2.41 30.14 -5.04
N LEU A 378 1.88 30.50 -3.87
CA LEU A 378 2.34 31.66 -3.09
C LEU A 378 3.82 31.52 -2.69
N ALA A 379 4.25 30.35 -2.23
CA ALA A 379 5.65 30.07 -1.92
C ALA A 379 6.57 30.16 -3.16
N GLN A 380 6.06 29.84 -4.36
CA GLN A 380 6.83 30.05 -5.59
C GLN A 380 6.93 31.53 -5.96
N GLN A 381 5.86 32.31 -5.78
CA GLN A 381 5.86 33.75 -6.02
C GLN A 381 6.84 34.47 -5.09
N ILE A 382 6.81 34.15 -3.78
CA ILE A 382 7.77 34.68 -2.79
C ILE A 382 9.21 34.40 -3.24
N ARG A 383 9.52 33.16 -3.64
CA ARG A 383 10.85 32.82 -4.15
C ARG A 383 11.26 33.63 -5.39
N ARG A 384 10.31 33.96 -6.28
CA ARG A 384 10.58 34.82 -7.46
C ARG A 384 10.81 36.27 -7.07
N MET A 385 10.07 36.79 -6.09
CA MET A 385 10.25 38.16 -5.57
C MET A 385 11.58 38.34 -4.86
N MET A 386 11.96 37.37 -4.02
CA MET A 386 13.28 37.35 -3.37
C MET A 386 14.42 37.35 -4.40
N LYS A 387 14.27 36.63 -5.52
CA LYS A 387 15.25 36.65 -6.63
C LYS A 387 15.32 37.97 -7.40
N ARG A 388 14.34 38.86 -7.22
CA ARG A 388 14.24 40.17 -7.89
C ARG A 388 14.46 41.33 -6.91
N ASP A 389 15.03 41.04 -5.73
CA ASP A 389 15.29 42.01 -4.65
C ASP A 389 14.06 42.82 -4.17
N ARG A 390 12.85 42.28 -4.37
CA ARG A 390 11.60 42.87 -3.85
C ARG A 390 11.30 42.38 -2.43
N LEU A 391 12.23 42.67 -1.50
CA LEU A 391 12.19 42.13 -0.14
C LEU A 391 10.94 42.54 0.67
N PRO A 392 10.50 43.83 0.69
CA PRO A 392 9.36 44.23 1.51
C PRO A 392 8.06 43.53 1.12
N GLU A 393 7.84 43.33 -0.18
CA GLU A 393 6.66 42.60 -0.69
C GLU A 393 6.73 41.11 -0.36
N ALA A 394 7.91 40.51 -0.47
CA ALA A 394 8.14 39.12 -0.11
C ALA A 394 7.85 38.87 1.38
N GLU A 395 8.20 39.81 2.26
CA GLU A 395 7.91 39.74 3.71
C GLU A 395 6.41 39.78 4.01
N VAL A 396 5.66 40.67 3.35
CA VAL A 396 4.19 40.72 3.48
C VAL A 396 3.57 39.39 3.01
N MET A 397 4.00 38.87 1.87
CA MET A 397 3.51 37.58 1.37
C MET A 397 3.90 36.40 2.25
N LEU A 398 5.06 36.45 2.90
CA LEU A 398 5.51 35.42 3.83
C LEU A 398 4.57 35.32 5.04
N ARG A 399 4.16 36.45 5.63
CA ARG A 399 3.15 36.47 6.71
C ARG A 399 1.83 35.83 6.26
N ASN A 400 1.37 36.15 5.06
CA ASN A 400 0.16 35.55 4.50
C ASN A 400 0.31 34.04 4.26
N LEU A 401 1.50 33.60 3.81
CA LEU A 401 1.81 32.18 3.62
C LEU A 401 1.76 31.42 4.95
N ASP A 402 2.25 32.02 6.03
CA ASP A 402 2.27 31.39 7.36
C ASP A 402 0.86 31.25 7.94
N VAL A 403 -0.01 32.26 7.77
CA VAL A 403 -1.43 32.17 8.14
C VAL A 403 -2.11 31.04 7.36
N LEU A 404 -1.93 30.98 6.03
CA LEU A 404 -2.51 29.92 5.20
C LEU A 404 -2.00 28.52 5.58
N ARG A 405 -0.74 28.40 5.99
CA ARG A 405 -0.16 27.13 6.47
C ARG A 405 -0.76 26.70 7.80
N LEU A 406 -0.89 27.62 8.75
CA LEU A 406 -1.52 27.35 10.05
C LEU A 406 -2.99 26.92 9.88
N GLU A 407 -3.74 27.65 9.05
CA GLU A 407 -5.13 27.31 8.72
C GLU A 407 -5.22 25.93 8.06
N HIS A 408 -4.39 25.65 7.05
CA HIS A 408 -4.36 24.36 6.38
C HIS A 408 -4.05 23.22 7.34
N ASP A 409 -3.06 23.40 8.22
CA ASP A 409 -2.67 22.42 9.22
C ASP A 409 -3.77 22.17 10.26
N LEU A 410 -4.46 23.22 10.71
CA LEU A 410 -5.61 23.10 11.63
C LEU A 410 -6.73 22.29 10.99
N LEU A 411 -7.17 22.69 9.79
CA LEU A 411 -8.27 22.04 9.08
C LEU A 411 -7.94 20.58 8.74
N LYS A 412 -6.69 20.30 8.35
CA LYS A 412 -6.21 18.94 8.14
C LYS A 412 -6.26 18.11 9.42
N ALA A 413 -5.85 18.67 10.56
CA ALA A 413 -5.90 17.98 11.84
C ALA A 413 -7.33 17.71 12.29
N LEU A 414 -8.25 18.67 12.10
CA LEU A 414 -9.67 18.51 12.39
C LEU A 414 -10.31 17.43 11.52
N HIS A 415 -10.04 17.44 10.21
CA HIS A 415 -10.53 16.41 9.30
C HIS A 415 -10.03 15.00 9.70
N GLU A 416 -8.74 14.87 10.02
CA GLU A 416 -8.20 13.62 10.55
C GLU A 416 -8.93 13.18 11.83
N ASN A 417 -9.22 14.10 12.74
CA ASN A 417 -9.93 13.84 13.98
C ASN A 417 -11.31 13.23 13.70
N GLU A 418 -12.10 13.89 12.85
CA GLU A 418 -13.45 13.47 12.45
C GLU A 418 -13.44 12.08 11.82
N GLU A 419 -12.50 11.81 10.91
CA GLU A 419 -12.36 10.51 10.26
C GLU A 419 -12.01 9.40 11.26
N LEU A 420 -11.11 9.67 12.22
CA LEU A 420 -10.75 8.70 13.26
C LEU A 420 -11.93 8.40 14.20
N VAL A 421 -12.69 9.42 14.61
CA VAL A 421 -13.89 9.26 15.45
C VAL A 421 -14.95 8.44 14.71
N ARG A 422 -15.23 8.79 13.44
CA ARG A 422 -16.17 8.07 12.58
C ARG A 422 -15.77 6.61 12.43
N TYR A 423 -14.50 6.34 12.20
CA TYR A 423 -13.99 4.98 12.03
C TYR A 423 -14.05 4.15 13.32
N GLY A 424 -13.73 4.74 14.47
CA GLY A 424 -13.88 4.08 15.76
C GLY A 424 -15.34 3.72 16.04
N SER A 425 -16.25 4.64 15.74
CA SER A 425 -17.69 4.42 15.85
C SER A 425 -18.18 3.31 14.93
N TYR A 426 -17.66 3.25 13.69
CA TYR A 426 -17.93 2.16 12.76
C TYR A 426 -17.53 0.78 13.32
N ILE A 427 -16.31 0.63 13.87
CA ILE A 427 -15.89 -0.65 14.45
C ILE A 427 -16.78 -1.05 15.64
N ARG A 428 -17.14 -0.10 16.52
CA ARG A 428 -18.07 -0.36 17.63
C ARG A 428 -19.45 -0.77 17.13
N HIS A 429 -19.95 -0.13 16.07
CA HIS A 429 -21.22 -0.49 15.45
C HIS A 429 -21.19 -1.94 14.91
N LEU A 430 -20.09 -2.37 14.30
CA LEU A 430 -19.93 -3.76 13.87
C LEU A 430 -20.00 -4.75 15.05
N HIS A 431 -19.50 -4.38 16.24
CA HIS A 431 -19.68 -5.20 17.44
C HIS A 431 -21.15 -5.25 17.88
N ASN A 432 -21.81 -4.10 17.94
CA ASN A 432 -23.20 -4.01 18.39
C ASN A 432 -24.17 -4.76 17.49
N THR A 433 -23.86 -4.87 16.20
CA THR A 433 -24.67 -5.61 15.20
C THR A 433 -24.31 -7.09 15.11
N GLY A 434 -23.32 -7.56 15.89
CA GLY A 434 -22.85 -8.94 15.82
C GLY A 434 -22.27 -9.30 14.44
N TRP A 435 -21.63 -8.35 13.75
CA TRP A 435 -21.08 -8.57 12.41
C TRP A 435 -20.05 -9.70 12.42
N GLU A 436 -20.28 -10.75 11.61
CA GLU A 436 -19.40 -11.92 11.52
C GLU A 436 -18.66 -12.03 10.17
N GLY A 437 -18.90 -11.09 9.25
CA GLY A 437 -18.42 -11.13 7.88
C GLY A 437 -19.36 -10.41 6.90
N PRO A 438 -18.89 -10.07 5.69
CA PRO A 438 -19.69 -9.45 4.64
C PRO A 438 -20.78 -10.38 4.09
#